data_AF-A0A945M0S1-F1
#
_entry.id   AF-A0A945M0S1-F1
#
_cell.length_a   1.000
_cell.length_b   1.000
_cell.length_c   1.000
_cell.angle_alpha   90.00
_cell.angle_beta   90.00
_cell.angle_gamma   90.00
#
_symmetry.space_group_name_H-M   'P 1'
#
loop_
_entity.id
_entity.type
_entity.pdbx_description
1 polymer ?
#
loop_
_entity_poly.entity_id
_entity_poly.type
_entity_poly.pdbx_seq_one_letter_code
_entity_poly.pdbx_strand_id
1 'polypeptide(L)'
;MTAWIKMIEDDKATGIVKDMYNKARSPHGTVDNVMRCQSLRPHSIGGHMAIYKSVLHNPDNTLPFWFLEVVASYTSIINKCKYSLTHHFMNARRLINNKQRSDQIYAALESRKPEYYFKGKELALLNYTEKLTGDVAKMVIGDMLPLRKTGCTDGEILEVNQVVAYFNYSNRVLNGLGVTTEGDVIGYYSEDD
;
A
#
# COMPACT_ATOMS: atom_id res chain seq x y z
N MET A 1 4.73 1.81 22.59
CA MET A 1 3.33 2.28 22.42
C MET A 1 3.05 2.21 20.94
N THR A 2 2.08 1.41 20.55
CA THR A 2 1.83 1.00 19.15
C THR A 2 1.00 2.00 18.35
N ALA A 3 0.33 2.97 19.01
CA ALA A 3 -0.34 4.13 18.43
C ALA A 3 -0.58 5.23 19.51
N TRP A 4 -0.79 6.48 19.13
CA TRP A 4 -1.04 7.62 20.03
C TRP A 4 -2.47 7.68 20.59
N ILE A 5 -3.34 6.78 20.14
CA ILE A 5 -4.72 6.67 20.61
C ILE A 5 -4.97 5.29 21.22
N LYS A 6 -6.04 5.19 21.99
CA LYS A 6 -6.50 3.90 22.51
C LYS A 6 -6.86 2.95 21.37
N MET A 7 -6.35 1.73 21.44
CA MET A 7 -6.77 0.60 20.61
C MET A 7 -7.44 -0.46 21.49
N ILE A 8 -8.36 -1.23 20.91
CA ILE A 8 -8.91 -2.42 21.54
C ILE A 8 -8.00 -3.60 21.19
N GLU A 9 -7.43 -4.24 22.20
CA GLU A 9 -6.61 -5.45 22.03
C GLU A 9 -7.45 -6.62 21.48
N ASP A 10 -6.86 -7.53 20.70
CA ASP A 10 -7.60 -8.62 20.05
C ASP A 10 -8.26 -9.59 21.06
N ASP A 11 -7.59 -9.83 22.19
CA ASP A 11 -8.11 -10.64 23.30
C ASP A 11 -9.26 -9.97 24.08
N LYS A 12 -9.37 -8.63 23.98
CA LYS A 12 -10.42 -7.82 24.62
C LYS A 12 -11.54 -7.41 23.67
N ALA A 13 -11.40 -7.69 22.37
CA ALA A 13 -12.41 -7.34 21.38
C ALA A 13 -13.68 -8.17 21.58
N THR A 14 -14.83 -7.49 21.55
CA THR A 14 -16.16 -8.10 21.66
C THR A 14 -17.10 -7.52 20.60
N GLY A 15 -18.22 -8.20 20.34
CA GLY A 15 -19.23 -7.78 19.38
C GLY A 15 -18.64 -7.43 18.01
N ILE A 16 -19.10 -6.32 17.42
CA ILE A 16 -18.73 -5.89 16.07
C ILE A 16 -17.21 -5.69 15.88
N VAL A 17 -16.46 -5.32 16.93
CA VAL A 17 -15.00 -5.16 16.84
C VAL A 17 -14.34 -6.51 16.64
N LYS A 18 -14.79 -7.53 17.39
CA LYS A 18 -14.27 -8.90 17.24
C LYS A 18 -14.59 -9.45 15.85
N ASP A 19 -15.80 -9.21 15.35
CA ASP A 19 -16.20 -9.63 14.02
C ASP A 19 -15.33 -8.99 12.93
N MET A 20 -15.02 -7.69 13.05
CA MET A 20 -14.13 -7.01 12.11
C MET A 20 -12.70 -7.52 12.19
N TYR A 21 -12.18 -7.75 13.40
CA TYR A 21 -10.86 -8.35 13.60
C TYR A 21 -10.77 -9.74 12.97
N ASN A 22 -11.76 -10.60 13.18
CA ASN A 22 -11.78 -11.93 12.57
C ASN A 22 -11.77 -11.88 11.04
N LYS A 23 -12.47 -10.91 10.44
CA LYS A 23 -12.43 -10.69 8.99
C LYS A 23 -11.08 -10.14 8.52
N ALA A 24 -10.47 -9.27 9.31
CA ALA A 24 -9.23 -8.57 9.01
C ALA A 24 -7.95 -9.40 9.25
N ARG A 25 -8.07 -10.62 9.80
CA ARG A 25 -6.90 -11.46 10.08
C ARG A 25 -6.09 -11.69 8.82
N SER A 26 -4.77 -11.56 8.96
CA SER A 26 -3.81 -11.94 7.95
C SER A 26 -3.80 -13.47 7.77
N PRO A 27 -3.18 -13.99 6.70
CA PRO A 27 -2.91 -15.42 6.57
C PRO A 27 -2.13 -16.02 7.76
N HIS A 28 -1.40 -15.19 8.50
CA HIS A 28 -0.68 -15.56 9.73
C HIS A 28 -1.55 -15.58 10.99
N GLY A 29 -2.86 -15.31 10.87
CA GLY A 29 -3.81 -15.31 11.99
C GLY A 29 -3.76 -14.06 12.88
N THR A 30 -2.92 -13.08 12.56
CA THR A 30 -2.75 -11.83 13.31
C THR A 30 -3.67 -10.72 12.80
N VAL A 31 -3.93 -9.72 13.63
CA VAL A 31 -4.61 -8.49 13.22
C VAL A 31 -3.62 -7.34 13.32
N ASP A 32 -3.19 -6.84 12.17
CA ASP A 32 -2.13 -5.82 12.12
C ASP A 32 -2.59 -4.49 12.71
N ASN A 33 -1.63 -3.71 13.21
CA ASN A 33 -1.91 -2.45 13.90
C ASN A 33 -2.67 -1.43 13.04
N VAL A 34 -2.54 -1.48 11.69
CA VAL A 34 -3.34 -0.66 10.76
C VAL A 34 -4.86 -0.91 10.87
N MET A 35 -5.26 -2.13 11.25
CA MET A 35 -6.67 -2.46 11.51
C MET A 35 -7.04 -2.14 12.95
N ARG A 36 -6.14 -2.41 13.90
CA ARG A 36 -6.38 -2.16 15.33
C ARG A 36 -6.52 -0.69 15.68
N CYS A 37 -5.81 0.21 14.99
CA CYS A 37 -5.90 1.66 15.22
C CYS A 37 -7.29 2.24 14.88
N GLN A 38 -8.12 1.49 14.16
CA GLN A 38 -9.48 1.85 13.79
C GLN A 38 -10.55 1.24 14.69
N SER A 39 -10.16 0.49 15.73
CA SER A 39 -11.05 -0.30 16.58
C SER A 39 -12.14 0.46 17.33
N LEU A 40 -11.96 1.77 17.56
CA LEU A 40 -13.00 2.63 18.16
C LEU A 40 -14.12 3.00 17.16
N ARG A 41 -13.92 2.73 15.87
CA ARG A 41 -14.86 2.96 14.76
C ARG A 41 -14.83 1.77 13.79
N PRO A 42 -15.30 0.59 14.22
CA PRO A 42 -15.09 -0.68 13.49
C PRO A 42 -15.69 -0.70 12.08
N HIS A 43 -16.66 0.16 11.75
CA HIS A 43 -17.15 0.29 10.37
C HIS A 43 -16.06 0.77 9.39
N SER A 44 -15.06 1.53 9.83
CA SER A 44 -13.96 1.95 8.97
C SER A 44 -12.98 0.80 8.67
N ILE A 45 -12.88 -0.21 9.55
CA ILE A 45 -12.12 -1.45 9.29
C ILE A 45 -12.71 -2.16 8.06
N GLY A 46 -14.03 -2.30 8.00
CA GLY A 46 -14.72 -2.92 6.88
C GLY A 46 -14.44 -2.21 5.55
N GLY A 47 -14.55 -0.87 5.53
CA GLY A 47 -14.24 -0.07 4.35
C GLY A 47 -12.76 -0.14 3.94
N HIS A 48 -11.85 -0.08 4.92
CA HIS A 48 -10.42 -0.21 4.69
C HIS A 48 -10.09 -1.56 4.05
N MET A 49 -10.61 -2.65 4.59
CA MET A 49 -10.38 -3.98 4.04
C MET A 49 -10.94 -4.16 2.63
N ALA A 50 -12.13 -3.63 2.37
CA ALA A 50 -12.77 -3.75 1.06
C ALA A 50 -11.88 -3.11 -0.01
N ILE A 51 -11.48 -1.86 0.20
CA ILE A 51 -10.62 -1.15 -0.75
C ILE A 51 -9.25 -1.82 -0.83
N TYR A 52 -8.63 -2.17 0.31
CA TYR A 52 -7.32 -2.85 0.36
C TYR A 52 -7.27 -4.10 -0.52
N LYS A 53 -8.26 -5.00 -0.35
CA LYS A 53 -8.33 -6.23 -1.13
C LYS A 53 -8.58 -5.95 -2.60
N SER A 54 -9.45 -4.99 -2.92
CA SER A 54 -9.69 -4.60 -4.31
C SER A 54 -8.42 -4.10 -5.01
N VAL A 55 -7.59 -3.30 -4.34
CA VAL A 55 -6.42 -2.68 -5.00
C VAL A 55 -5.15 -3.52 -5.01
N LEU A 56 -4.98 -4.50 -4.10
CA LEU A 56 -3.75 -5.30 -4.01
C LEU A 56 -3.93 -6.81 -4.17
N HIS A 57 -5.14 -7.34 -3.98
CA HIS A 57 -5.39 -8.79 -3.88
C HIS A 57 -6.53 -9.29 -4.77
N ASN A 58 -7.06 -8.44 -5.64
CA ASN A 58 -8.14 -8.84 -6.53
C ASN A 58 -7.56 -9.57 -7.76
N PRO A 59 -7.94 -10.82 -8.03
CA PRO A 59 -7.47 -11.56 -9.21
C PRO A 59 -7.86 -10.91 -10.54
N ASP A 60 -8.84 -10.00 -10.56
CA ASP A 60 -9.24 -9.27 -11.76
C ASP A 60 -8.31 -8.06 -12.08
N ASN A 61 -7.36 -7.73 -11.20
CA ASN A 61 -6.37 -6.69 -11.51
C ASN A 61 -5.47 -7.15 -12.66
N THR A 62 -5.18 -6.23 -13.56
CA THR A 62 -4.42 -6.48 -14.79
C THR A 62 -2.92 -6.24 -14.62
N LEU A 63 -2.53 -5.30 -13.76
CA LEU A 63 -1.13 -5.09 -13.42
C LEU A 63 -0.63 -6.18 -12.46
N PRO A 64 0.63 -6.62 -12.60
CA PRO A 64 1.20 -7.59 -11.67
C PRO A 64 1.16 -7.11 -10.22
N PHE A 65 0.77 -7.96 -9.28
CA PHE A 65 0.69 -7.61 -7.85
C PHE A 65 2.01 -7.06 -7.30
N TRP A 66 3.15 -7.59 -7.75
CA TRP A 66 4.46 -7.07 -7.33
C TRP A 66 4.63 -5.59 -7.69
N PHE A 67 4.07 -5.16 -8.82
CA PHE A 67 4.15 -3.78 -9.29
C PHE A 67 3.16 -2.88 -8.53
N LEU A 68 1.97 -3.38 -8.21
CA LEU A 68 1.03 -2.65 -7.35
C LEU A 68 1.60 -2.43 -5.94
N GLU A 69 2.31 -3.42 -5.37
CA GLU A 69 3.05 -3.28 -4.11
C GLU A 69 4.23 -2.28 -4.22
N VAL A 70 4.86 -2.19 -5.39
CA VAL A 70 5.87 -1.15 -5.69
C VAL A 70 5.24 0.26 -5.72
N VAL A 71 4.07 0.43 -6.35
CA VAL A 71 3.32 1.70 -6.36
C VAL A 71 2.90 2.12 -4.95
N ALA A 72 2.38 1.17 -4.17
CA ALA A 72 2.05 1.33 -2.75
C ALA A 72 3.25 1.79 -1.92
N SER A 73 4.39 1.12 -2.11
CA SER A 73 5.64 1.44 -1.45
C SER A 73 6.17 2.81 -1.85
N TYR A 74 6.09 3.19 -3.14
CA TYR A 74 6.56 4.49 -3.59
C TYR A 74 5.71 5.64 -3.05
N THR A 75 4.39 5.47 -3.04
CA THR A 75 3.45 6.38 -2.36
C THR A 75 3.84 6.56 -0.88
N SER A 76 4.17 5.46 -0.21
CA SER A 76 4.57 5.45 1.20
C SER A 76 5.93 6.11 1.45
N ILE A 77 6.90 5.96 0.52
CA ILE A 77 8.19 6.68 0.55
C ILE A 77 7.97 8.18 0.50
N ILE A 78 7.16 8.66 -0.45
CA ILE A 78 6.89 10.09 -0.64
C ILE A 78 6.18 10.67 0.60
N ASN A 79 5.22 9.95 1.16
CA ASN A 79 4.51 10.32 2.39
C ASN A 79 5.34 10.10 3.67
N LYS A 80 6.56 9.56 3.57
CA LYS A 80 7.42 9.18 4.71
C LYS A 80 6.71 8.26 5.71
N CYS A 81 5.86 7.35 5.23
CA CYS A 81 5.13 6.41 6.05
C CYS A 81 5.92 5.11 6.25
N LYS A 82 6.70 5.05 7.33
CA LYS A 82 7.56 3.89 7.65
C LYS A 82 6.76 2.60 7.80
N TYR A 83 5.64 2.62 8.53
CA TYR A 83 4.80 1.43 8.74
C TYR A 83 4.40 0.78 7.42
N SER A 84 3.81 1.60 6.53
CA SER A 84 3.30 1.13 5.25
C SER A 84 4.45 0.63 4.37
N LEU A 85 5.55 1.39 4.27
CA LEU A 85 6.71 0.98 3.50
C LEU A 85 7.29 -0.37 3.98
N THR A 86 7.39 -0.58 5.29
CA THR A 86 7.93 -1.83 5.86
C THR A 86 7.10 -3.05 5.46
N HIS A 87 5.78 -2.99 5.59
CA HIS A 87 4.89 -4.10 5.21
C HIS A 87 4.85 -4.32 3.69
N HIS A 88 4.63 -3.25 2.92
CA HIS A 88 4.37 -3.37 1.49
C HIS A 88 5.63 -3.64 0.66
N PHE A 89 6.79 -3.13 1.07
CA PHE A 89 8.03 -3.50 0.37
C PHE A 89 8.51 -4.91 0.72
N MET A 90 8.12 -5.45 1.90
CA MET A 90 8.30 -6.88 2.18
C MET A 90 7.47 -7.73 1.22
N ASN A 91 6.20 -7.36 0.98
CA ASN A 91 5.36 -8.04 0.00
C ASN A 91 5.92 -7.94 -1.41
N ALA A 92 6.36 -6.75 -1.83
CA ALA A 92 7.00 -6.57 -3.13
C ALA A 92 8.23 -7.49 -3.27
N ARG A 93 9.08 -7.58 -2.25
CA ARG A 93 10.25 -8.49 -2.24
C ARG A 93 9.85 -9.95 -2.44
N ARG A 94 8.82 -10.41 -1.72
CA ARG A 94 8.31 -11.79 -1.83
C ARG A 94 7.80 -12.06 -3.25
N LEU A 95 6.90 -11.21 -3.75
CA LEU A 95 6.32 -11.36 -5.09
C LEU A 95 7.33 -11.22 -6.24
N ILE A 96 8.37 -10.38 -6.07
CA ILE A 96 9.45 -10.26 -7.05
C ILE A 96 10.33 -11.52 -7.07
N ASN A 97 10.43 -12.22 -5.94
CA ASN A 97 11.24 -13.42 -5.71
C ASN A 97 12.66 -13.32 -6.29
N ASN A 98 13.27 -12.14 -6.15
CA ASN A 98 14.63 -11.88 -6.60
C ASN A 98 15.22 -10.75 -5.75
N LYS A 99 16.15 -11.11 -4.87
CA LYS A 99 16.73 -10.17 -3.89
C LYS A 99 17.45 -9.01 -4.57
N GLN A 100 18.31 -9.29 -5.55
CA GLN A 100 19.08 -8.26 -6.24
C GLN A 100 18.17 -7.27 -6.96
N ARG A 101 17.16 -7.78 -7.68
CA ARG A 101 16.15 -6.96 -8.34
C ARG A 101 15.39 -6.09 -7.35
N SER A 102 14.96 -6.67 -6.23
CA SER A 102 14.21 -5.94 -5.19
C SER A 102 15.05 -4.83 -4.55
N ASP A 103 16.33 -5.09 -4.26
CA ASP A 103 17.25 -4.10 -3.69
C ASP A 103 17.49 -2.93 -4.66
N GLN A 104 17.63 -3.21 -5.97
CA GLN A 104 17.77 -2.18 -7.01
C GLN A 104 16.50 -1.32 -7.15
N ILE A 105 15.33 -1.96 -7.16
CA ILE A 105 14.04 -1.25 -7.17
C ILE A 105 13.93 -0.34 -5.94
N TYR A 106 14.20 -0.87 -4.74
CA TYR A 106 14.13 -0.08 -3.51
C TYR A 106 15.01 1.16 -3.58
N ALA A 107 16.26 1.01 -3.99
CA ALA A 107 17.21 2.11 -4.09
C ALA A 107 16.77 3.18 -5.09
N ALA A 108 16.19 2.80 -6.23
CA ALA A 108 15.64 3.73 -7.21
C ALA A 108 14.45 4.53 -6.63
N LEU A 109 13.54 3.87 -5.90
CA LEU A 109 12.39 4.53 -5.27
C LEU A 109 12.80 5.43 -4.10
N GLU A 110 13.70 4.96 -3.22
CA GLU A 110 14.15 5.72 -2.04
C GLU A 110 14.89 7.01 -2.45
N SER A 111 15.66 6.94 -3.54
CA SER A 111 16.31 8.12 -4.13
C SER A 111 15.38 9.02 -4.96
N ARG A 112 14.09 8.67 -5.06
CA ARG A 112 13.08 9.33 -5.90
C ARG A 112 13.50 9.47 -7.37
N LYS A 113 14.12 8.42 -7.89
CA LYS A 113 14.60 8.30 -9.27
C LYS A 113 14.19 6.94 -9.85
N PRO A 114 12.88 6.68 -10.01
CA PRO A 114 12.39 5.42 -10.55
C PRO A 114 13.01 5.07 -11.92
N GLU A 115 13.44 6.06 -12.71
CA GLU A 115 14.12 5.90 -14.00
C GLU A 115 15.47 5.18 -13.92
N TYR A 116 16.08 5.07 -12.73
CA TYR A 116 17.32 4.29 -12.55
C TYR A 116 17.09 2.79 -12.68
N TYR A 117 15.84 2.33 -12.62
CA TYR A 117 15.49 0.93 -12.78
C TYR A 117 14.38 0.72 -13.81
N PHE A 118 13.29 1.47 -13.70
CA PHE A 118 12.09 1.32 -14.51
C PHE A 118 12.18 2.07 -15.84
N LYS A 119 11.44 1.57 -16.84
CA LYS A 119 11.35 2.17 -18.18
C LYS A 119 9.91 2.04 -18.69
N GLY A 120 9.60 2.72 -19.80
CA GLY A 120 8.32 2.53 -20.50
C GLY A 120 7.10 2.74 -19.59
N LYS A 121 6.20 1.76 -19.61
CA LYS A 121 4.90 1.82 -18.90
C LYS A 121 5.06 1.99 -17.39
N GLU A 122 5.90 1.16 -16.77
CA GLU A 122 6.12 1.16 -15.31
C GLU A 122 6.69 2.49 -14.84
N LEU A 123 7.68 3.04 -15.55
CA LEU A 123 8.25 4.35 -15.23
C LEU A 123 7.22 5.47 -15.34
N ALA A 124 6.40 5.46 -16.40
CA ALA A 124 5.36 6.47 -16.59
C ALA A 124 4.33 6.45 -15.43
N LEU A 125 3.92 5.25 -15.00
CA LEU A 125 2.99 5.06 -13.88
C LEU A 125 3.61 5.48 -12.53
N LEU A 126 4.92 5.26 -12.33
CA LEU A 126 5.62 5.71 -11.12
C LEU A 126 5.80 7.23 -11.08
N ASN A 127 6.07 7.87 -12.21
CA ASN A 127 6.10 9.34 -12.30
C ASN A 127 4.70 9.95 -12.04
N TYR A 128 3.65 9.30 -12.55
CA TYR A 128 2.27 9.66 -12.22
C TYR A 128 1.97 9.49 -10.74
N THR A 129 2.39 8.37 -10.14
CA THR A 129 2.28 8.09 -8.69
C THR A 129 2.90 9.20 -7.85
N GLU A 130 4.07 9.68 -8.26
CA GLU A 130 4.78 10.74 -7.56
C GLU A 130 4.01 12.06 -7.54
N LYS A 131 3.55 12.51 -8.71
CA LYS A 131 2.76 13.73 -8.83
C LYS A 131 1.42 13.61 -8.10
N LEU A 132 0.73 12.48 -8.26
CA LEU A 132 -0.56 12.24 -7.61
C LEU A 132 -0.44 12.22 -6.08
N THR A 133 0.71 11.82 -5.54
CA THR A 133 0.94 11.80 -4.09
C THR A 133 1.37 13.18 -3.56
N GLY A 134 2.37 13.80 -4.16
CA GLY A 134 2.99 15.02 -3.64
C GLY A 134 2.33 16.33 -4.09
N ASP A 135 1.68 16.33 -5.25
CA ASP A 135 1.22 17.52 -5.97
C ASP A 135 -0.19 17.32 -6.56
N VAL A 136 -1.08 16.60 -5.88
CA VAL A 136 -2.42 16.24 -6.37
C VAL A 136 -3.23 17.43 -6.90
N ALA A 137 -3.10 18.60 -6.28
CA ALA A 137 -3.81 19.81 -6.69
C ALA A 137 -3.33 20.37 -8.06
N LYS A 138 -2.18 19.91 -8.57
CA LYS A 138 -1.59 20.31 -9.86
C LYS A 138 -1.85 19.28 -10.96
N MET A 139 -2.64 18.24 -10.70
CA MET A 139 -3.00 17.25 -11.70
C MET A 139 -3.80 17.91 -12.83
N VAL A 140 -3.46 17.58 -14.07
CA VAL A 140 -4.07 18.12 -15.29
C VAL A 140 -4.18 17.03 -16.34
N ILE A 141 -5.03 17.24 -17.36
CA ILE A 141 -5.19 16.27 -18.46
C ILE A 141 -3.88 15.93 -19.17
N GLY A 142 -2.92 16.85 -19.19
CA GLY A 142 -1.59 16.65 -19.75
C GLY A 142 -0.81 15.52 -19.09
N ASP A 143 -1.08 15.18 -17.83
CA ASP A 143 -0.41 14.08 -17.11
C ASP A 143 -0.80 12.69 -17.67
N MET A 144 -1.91 12.60 -18.40
CA MET A 144 -2.34 11.35 -19.02
C MET A 144 -1.61 11.07 -20.34
N LEU A 145 -1.04 12.10 -20.98
CA LEU A 145 -0.39 11.95 -22.29
C LEU A 145 0.86 11.05 -22.22
N PRO A 146 1.78 11.19 -21.25
CA PRO A 146 2.92 10.28 -21.12
C PRO A 146 2.50 8.84 -20.87
N LEU A 147 1.44 8.62 -20.07
CA LEU A 147 0.90 7.29 -19.77
C LEU A 147 0.35 6.61 -21.04
N ARG A 148 -0.47 7.33 -21.82
CA ARG A 148 -1.02 6.80 -23.08
C ARG A 148 0.07 6.56 -24.13
N LYS A 149 1.08 7.43 -24.19
CA LYS A 149 2.22 7.29 -25.11
C LYS A 149 3.05 6.02 -24.84
N THR A 150 3.10 5.55 -23.59
CA THR A 150 3.78 4.29 -23.22
C THR A 150 2.85 3.07 -23.29
N GLY A 151 1.62 3.25 -23.78
CA GLY A 151 0.65 2.17 -23.95
C GLY A 151 -0.07 1.76 -22.66
N CYS A 152 -0.10 2.61 -21.63
CA CYS A 152 -1.01 2.38 -20.50
C CYS A 152 -2.46 2.40 -21.00
N THR A 153 -3.22 1.38 -20.64
CA THR A 153 -4.68 1.39 -20.81
C THR A 153 -5.33 2.26 -19.73
N ASP A 154 -6.54 2.75 -19.97
CA ASP A 154 -7.27 3.51 -18.94
C ASP A 154 -7.55 2.64 -17.69
N GLY A 155 -7.66 1.32 -17.84
CA GLY A 155 -7.77 0.36 -16.73
C GLY A 155 -6.52 0.33 -15.85
N GLU A 156 -5.32 0.21 -16.45
CA GLU A 156 -4.05 0.23 -15.71
C GLU A 156 -3.83 1.59 -15.01
N ILE A 157 -4.22 2.69 -15.65
CA ILE A 157 -4.18 4.04 -15.05
C ILE A 157 -5.10 4.10 -13.82
N LEU A 158 -6.32 3.56 -13.93
CA LEU A 158 -7.26 3.50 -12.82
C LEU A 158 -6.75 2.62 -11.68
N GLU A 159 -6.20 1.44 -11.97
CA GLU A 159 -5.60 0.56 -10.96
C GLU A 159 -4.53 1.29 -10.14
N VAL A 160 -3.56 1.94 -10.81
CA VAL A 160 -2.52 2.72 -10.13
C VAL A 160 -3.12 3.88 -9.36
N ASN A 161 -4.11 4.60 -9.92
CA ASN A 161 -4.78 5.67 -9.21
C ASN A 161 -5.44 5.19 -7.90
N GLN A 162 -6.14 4.06 -7.95
CA GLN A 162 -6.81 3.49 -6.77
C GLN A 162 -5.80 3.04 -5.71
N VAL A 163 -4.68 2.43 -6.10
CA VAL A 163 -3.57 2.12 -5.17
C VAL A 163 -3.08 3.41 -4.52
N VAL A 164 -2.71 4.43 -5.31
CA VAL A 164 -2.16 5.68 -4.76
C VAL A 164 -3.15 6.40 -3.84
N ALA A 165 -4.44 6.46 -4.22
CA ALA A 165 -5.47 7.09 -3.41
C ALA A 165 -5.68 6.36 -2.07
N TYR A 166 -5.80 5.02 -2.11
CA TYR A 166 -5.93 4.20 -0.92
C TYR A 166 -4.70 4.32 0.00
N PHE A 167 -3.49 4.27 -0.54
CA PHE A 167 -2.27 4.43 0.26
C PHE A 167 -2.14 5.85 0.83
N ASN A 168 -2.61 6.86 0.13
CA ASN A 168 -2.72 8.21 0.67
C ASN A 168 -3.68 8.31 1.86
N TYR A 169 -4.81 7.60 1.83
CA TYR A 169 -5.70 7.46 2.99
C TYR A 169 -5.00 6.70 4.14
N SER A 170 -4.47 5.51 3.86
CA SER A 170 -3.84 4.65 4.86
C SER A 170 -2.63 5.30 5.51
N ASN A 171 -1.74 5.94 4.74
CA ASN A 171 -0.58 6.65 5.27
C ASN A 171 -0.96 7.81 6.20
N ARG A 172 -2.07 8.52 5.92
CA ARG A 172 -2.58 9.59 6.80
C ARG A 172 -3.10 9.03 8.12
N VAL A 173 -3.80 7.89 8.08
CA VAL A 173 -4.24 7.19 9.29
C VAL A 173 -3.02 6.74 10.12
N LEU A 174 -2.06 6.08 9.47
CA LEU A 174 -0.87 5.55 10.14
C LEU A 174 0.01 6.64 10.74
N ASN A 175 0.41 7.63 9.94
CA ASN A 175 1.28 8.71 10.40
C ASN A 175 0.56 9.65 11.37
N GLY A 176 -0.73 9.93 11.12
CA GLY A 176 -1.53 10.83 11.96
C GLY A 176 -1.84 10.27 13.34
N LEU A 177 -1.82 8.94 13.50
CA LEU A 177 -2.04 8.26 14.78
C LEU A 177 -0.76 7.66 15.36
N GLY A 178 0.40 7.88 14.75
CA GLY A 178 1.69 7.36 15.22
C GLY A 178 1.76 5.84 15.29
N VAL A 179 1.13 5.15 14.33
CA VAL A 179 1.05 3.68 14.33
C VAL A 179 2.43 3.08 14.02
N THR A 180 2.86 2.13 14.84
CA THR A 180 4.15 1.42 14.67
C THR A 180 3.94 -0.04 14.31
N THR A 181 4.98 -0.68 13.79
CA THR A 181 4.99 -2.12 13.47
C THR A 181 5.30 -3.00 14.69
N GLU A 182 5.32 -2.41 15.90
CA GLU A 182 5.61 -3.16 17.13
C GLU A 182 4.52 -4.21 17.36
N GLY A 183 4.91 -5.49 17.38
CA GLY A 183 4.02 -6.63 17.56
C GLY A 183 3.33 -7.16 16.30
N ASP A 184 3.55 -6.55 15.13
CA ASP A 184 3.02 -7.07 13.86
C ASP A 184 3.89 -8.20 13.28
N VAL A 185 3.27 -9.09 12.52
CA VAL A 185 3.97 -9.95 11.55
C VAL A 185 4.10 -9.17 10.25
N ILE A 186 5.33 -8.99 9.75
CA ILE A 186 5.58 -8.11 8.60
C ILE A 186 5.23 -8.79 7.27
N GLY A 187 4.38 -8.11 6.50
CA GLY A 187 3.93 -8.54 5.18
C GLY A 187 2.74 -9.50 5.23
N TYR A 188 2.09 -9.66 4.08
CA TYR A 188 0.90 -10.47 3.87
C TYR A 188 1.19 -11.88 3.37
N TYR A 189 2.14 -12.02 2.44
CA TYR A 189 2.51 -13.30 1.81
C TYR A 189 3.44 -14.12 2.72
N SER A 190 3.33 -15.43 2.73
CA SER A 190 4.24 -16.36 3.42
C SER A 190 5.49 -16.68 2.58
N GLU A 191 6.46 -17.43 3.13
CA GLU A 191 7.65 -17.87 2.36
C GLU A 191 7.32 -18.91 1.27
N ASP A 192 6.16 -19.56 1.39
CA ASP A 192 5.70 -20.63 0.49
C ASP A 192 4.77 -20.13 -0.64
N ASP A 193 4.47 -18.82 -0.69
CA ASP A 193 3.65 -18.15 -1.72
C ASP A 193 4.50 -17.63 -2.89
#